data_AF-A0A369YG88-F1
#
_entry.id   AF-A0A369YG88-F1
#
_cell.length_a   1.000
_cell.length_b   1.000
_cell.length_c   1.000
_cell.angle_alpha   90.00
_cell.angle_beta   90.00
_cell.angle_gamma   90.00
#
_symmetry.space_group_name_H-M   'P 1'
#
loop_
_entity.id
_entity.type
_entity.pdbx_description
1 polymer ?
#
loop_
_entity_poly.entity_id
_entity_poly.type
_entity_poly.pdbx_seq_one_letter_code
_entity_poly.pdbx_strand_id
1 'polypeptide(L)'
;MSLFPRLNTSKSIKKQQIGLSEDDSRYCLVHLQAEMPTVLWQEKPYSAELLCQQAVGNLKNFTIIRPIPHHYIWRKSLFLAKQANQDIIYRQIIQVLKQELPIALEEIYFDYLIEPITESDSVRIVIYALRKNFAQPLMLNTSTILDCELHCAQRALHFLYPESTENQYHFRGKTVQFKAHEPIFSDISQGLGVNNDPLYLTALGAALWS
;
A
#
# COMPACT_ATOMS: atom_id res chain seq x y z
N MET A 1 -10.77 28.55 30.38
CA MET A 1 -10.26 27.59 31.37
C MET A 1 -10.96 26.27 31.14
N SER A 2 -10.25 25.23 30.71
CA SER A 2 -10.78 23.89 30.48
C SER A 2 -10.22 22.95 31.55
N LEU A 3 -11.07 22.56 32.50
CA LEU A 3 -10.79 21.61 33.56
C LEU A 3 -11.10 20.20 33.06
N PHE A 4 -10.15 19.53 32.42
CA PHE A 4 -10.04 18.07 32.41
C PHE A 4 -8.61 17.68 32.01
N PRO A 5 -7.83 16.99 32.87
CA PRO A 5 -6.57 16.41 32.44
C PRO A 5 -6.89 15.23 31.54
N ARG A 6 -6.54 15.32 30.25
CA ARG A 6 -6.51 14.14 29.37
C ARG A 6 -5.35 13.25 29.83
N LEU A 7 -5.62 12.40 30.81
CA LEU A 7 -4.88 11.18 31.02
C LEU A 7 -5.14 10.28 29.81
N ASN A 8 -4.31 10.42 28.77
CA ASN A 8 -4.30 9.48 27.66
C ASN A 8 -3.03 8.64 27.74
N THR A 9 -2.99 7.77 28.76
CA THR A 9 -2.06 6.64 28.84
C THR A 9 -2.78 5.36 28.46
N SER A 10 -3.46 5.36 27.32
CA SER A 10 -3.66 4.12 26.59
C SER A 10 -2.38 3.91 25.78
N LYS A 11 -1.49 3.03 26.24
CA LYS A 11 -0.56 2.36 25.31
C LYS A 11 -1.45 1.65 24.31
N SER A 12 -1.76 2.31 23.20
CA SER A 12 -2.39 1.68 22.04
C SER A 12 -1.59 0.42 21.77
N ILE A 13 -2.18 -0.75 22.01
CA ILE A 13 -1.60 -2.02 21.59
C ILE A 13 -1.51 -1.90 20.07
N LYS A 14 -0.33 -1.56 19.56
CA LYS A 14 -0.09 -1.42 18.13
C LYS A 14 -0.41 -2.79 17.53
N LYS A 15 -1.49 -2.86 16.74
CA LYS A 15 -1.85 -4.10 16.03
C LYS A 15 -0.62 -4.51 15.22
N GLN A 16 -0.20 -5.76 15.36
CA GLN A 16 0.96 -6.23 14.64
C GLN A 16 0.66 -6.22 13.13
N GLN A 17 1.62 -5.74 12.35
CA GLN A 17 1.50 -5.67 10.90
C GLN A 17 2.37 -6.76 10.29
N ILE A 18 1.79 -7.49 9.35
CA ILE A 18 2.47 -8.51 8.57
C ILE A 18 2.45 -8.07 7.12
N GLY A 19 3.60 -7.89 6.52
CA GLY A 19 3.71 -7.75 5.09
C GLY A 19 3.82 -9.12 4.44
N LEU A 20 2.94 -9.42 3.49
CA LEU A 20 2.93 -10.70 2.77
C LEU A 20 2.94 -10.45 1.28
N SER A 21 4.06 -10.78 0.63
CA SER A 21 4.23 -10.73 -0.82
C SER A 21 4.30 -12.15 -1.39
N GLU A 22 3.92 -12.34 -2.65
CA GLU A 22 3.92 -13.64 -3.30
C GLU A 22 4.21 -13.55 -4.80
N ASP A 23 4.75 -14.64 -5.34
CA ASP A 23 4.75 -14.96 -6.78
C ASP A 23 4.02 -16.30 -6.99
N ASP A 24 4.07 -16.87 -8.20
CA ASP A 24 3.39 -18.13 -8.51
C ASP A 24 3.94 -19.34 -7.73
N SER A 25 5.17 -19.25 -7.23
CA SER A 25 5.92 -20.35 -6.61
C SER A 25 6.07 -20.25 -5.10
N ARG A 26 6.04 -19.04 -4.51
CA ARG A 26 6.36 -18.85 -3.09
C ARG A 26 5.76 -17.59 -2.47
N TYR A 27 5.79 -17.58 -1.14
CA TYR A 27 5.49 -16.46 -0.27
C TYR A 27 6.76 -15.88 0.35
N CYS A 28 6.77 -14.56 0.52
CA CYS A 28 7.67 -13.83 1.40
C CYS A 28 6.84 -13.12 2.46
N LEU A 29 7.01 -13.52 3.72
CA LEU A 29 6.37 -12.88 4.87
C LEU A 29 7.42 -12.08 5.64
N VAL A 30 7.07 -10.84 5.98
CA VAL A 30 7.87 -9.98 6.86
C VAL A 30 6.98 -9.45 7.98
N HIS A 31 7.48 -9.47 9.21
CA HIS A 31 6.92 -8.69 10.32
C HIS A 31 8.06 -8.07 11.13
N LEU A 32 7.77 -7.01 11.88
CA LEU A 32 8.76 -6.36 12.74
C LEU A 32 8.71 -6.96 14.14
N GLN A 33 9.87 -7.35 14.66
CA GLN A 33 10.07 -7.73 16.06
C GLN A 33 11.14 -6.82 16.65
N ALA A 34 10.76 -6.01 17.66
CA ALA A 34 11.62 -4.98 18.23
C ALA A 34 12.26 -4.06 17.15
N GLU A 35 11.43 -3.60 16.20
CA GLU A 35 11.82 -2.76 15.04
C GLU A 35 12.76 -3.42 14.03
N MET A 36 13.13 -4.69 14.23
CA MET A 36 13.93 -5.45 13.27
C MET A 36 13.05 -6.36 12.42
N PRO A 37 13.28 -6.44 11.09
CA PRO A 37 12.49 -7.30 10.23
C PRO A 37 12.84 -8.78 10.44
N THR A 38 11.82 -9.58 10.72
CA THR A 38 11.87 -11.04 10.68
C THR A 38 11.26 -11.51 9.37
N VAL A 39 11.94 -12.41 8.67
CA VAL A 39 11.56 -12.86 7.31
C VAL A 39 11.31 -14.36 7.32
N LEU A 40 10.21 -14.78 6.68
CA LEU A 40 9.89 -16.18 6.42
C LEU A 40 9.61 -16.38 4.93
N TRP A 41 10.27 -17.39 4.36
CA TRP A 41 10.06 -17.82 2.97
C TRP A 41 9.35 -19.17 2.97
N GLN A 42 8.35 -19.32 2.10
CA GLN A 42 7.54 -20.55 2.04
C GLN A 42 7.13 -20.87 0.60
N GLU A 43 7.43 -22.07 0.12
CA GLU A 43 6.98 -22.55 -1.19
C GLU A 43 5.49 -22.85 -1.23
N LYS A 44 4.87 -22.70 -2.40
CA LYS A 44 3.49 -23.07 -2.69
C LYS A 44 3.41 -24.54 -3.14
N PRO A 45 2.30 -25.25 -2.84
CA PRO A 45 1.09 -24.76 -2.19
C PRO A 45 1.22 -24.76 -0.65
N TYR A 46 1.05 -23.58 -0.05
CA TYR A 46 0.91 -23.44 1.40
C TYR A 46 -0.20 -22.42 1.68
N SER A 47 -0.93 -22.58 2.79
CA SER A 47 -1.95 -21.59 3.14
C SER A 47 -1.29 -20.32 3.64
N ALA A 48 -1.50 -19.21 2.93
CA ALA A 48 -1.07 -17.88 3.36
C ALA A 48 -1.56 -17.53 4.78
N GLU A 49 -2.79 -17.93 5.12
CA GLU A 49 -3.36 -17.69 6.45
C GLU A 49 -2.62 -18.47 7.53
N LEU A 50 -2.29 -19.75 7.29
CA LEU A 50 -1.51 -20.55 8.23
C LEU A 50 -0.09 -20.01 8.40
N LEU A 51 0.54 -19.55 7.32
CA LEU A 51 1.87 -18.94 7.36
C LEU A 51 1.87 -17.68 8.26
N CYS A 52 0.87 -16.81 8.10
CA CYS A 52 0.72 -15.63 8.95
C CYS A 52 0.51 -15.99 10.42
N GLN A 53 -0.36 -16.98 10.71
CA GLN A 53 -0.62 -17.44 12.08
C GLN A 53 0.63 -18.05 12.72
N GLN A 54 1.48 -18.75 11.96
CA GLN A 54 2.75 -19.27 12.46
C GLN A 54 3.74 -18.16 12.80
N ALA A 55 3.81 -17.12 11.97
CA ALA A 55 4.76 -16.02 12.16
C ALA A 55 4.49 -15.22 13.44
N VAL A 56 3.22 -14.97 13.77
CA VAL A 56 2.83 -14.15 14.93
C VAL A 56 2.27 -14.97 16.10
N GLY A 57 2.22 -16.29 15.98
CA GLY A 57 1.65 -17.19 16.96
C GLY A 57 0.15 -16.96 17.21
N ASN A 58 -0.32 -17.25 18.43
CA ASN A 58 -1.73 -17.07 18.84
C ASN A 58 -2.17 -15.61 19.00
N LEU A 59 -1.44 -14.64 18.44
CA LEU A 59 -1.85 -13.24 18.44
C LEU A 59 -3.11 -13.10 17.57
N LYS A 60 -4.23 -12.79 18.22
CA LYS A 60 -5.52 -12.62 17.53
C LYS A 60 -5.69 -11.27 16.82
N ASN A 61 -4.75 -10.34 17.03
CA ASN A 61 -4.87 -8.94 16.60
C ASN A 61 -3.70 -8.53 15.71
N PHE A 62 -3.67 -9.05 14.48
CA PHE A 62 -2.76 -8.59 13.44
C PHE A 62 -3.53 -8.15 12.18
N THR A 63 -2.86 -7.33 11.37
CA THR A 63 -3.32 -6.92 10.05
C THR A 63 -2.32 -7.41 9.03
N ILE A 64 -2.82 -8.02 7.96
CA ILE A 64 -2.02 -8.46 6.82
C ILE A 64 -2.05 -7.35 5.79
N ILE A 65 -0.89 -6.92 5.31
CA ILE A 65 -0.75 -5.96 4.22
C ILE A 65 -0.16 -6.71 3.03
N ARG A 66 -0.84 -6.66 1.89
CA ARG A 66 -0.43 -7.34 0.66
C ARG A 66 -0.14 -6.33 -0.44
N PRO A 67 1.04 -6.41 -1.09
CA PRO A 67 1.34 -5.59 -2.25
C PRO A 67 0.57 -6.10 -3.47
N ILE A 68 -0.09 -5.19 -4.15
CA ILE A 68 -0.78 -5.38 -5.42
C ILE A 68 0.09 -4.78 -6.53
N PRO A 69 0.28 -5.48 -7.66
CA PRO A 69 1.08 -4.92 -8.71
C PRO A 69 0.49 -3.61 -9.24
N HIS A 70 1.35 -2.62 -9.48
CA HIS A 70 0.94 -1.25 -9.76
C HIS A 70 -0.02 -1.17 -10.96
N HIS A 71 0.19 -2.02 -11.96
CA HIS A 71 -0.58 -2.07 -13.20
C HIS A 71 -1.99 -2.68 -13.05
N TYR A 72 -2.29 -3.38 -11.95
CA TYR A 72 -3.66 -3.85 -11.66
C TYR A 72 -4.55 -2.78 -11.04
N ILE A 73 -3.96 -1.68 -10.55
CA ILE A 73 -4.69 -0.59 -9.93
C ILE A 73 -4.93 0.48 -11.00
N TRP A 74 -6.20 0.71 -11.32
CA TRP A 74 -6.58 1.85 -12.17
C TRP A 74 -6.52 3.13 -11.35
N ARG A 75 -6.06 4.23 -11.98
CA ARG A 75 -5.89 5.53 -11.33
C ARG A 75 -6.43 6.65 -12.19
N LYS A 76 -7.03 7.66 -11.57
CA LYS A 76 -7.43 8.90 -12.24
C LYS A 76 -7.37 10.08 -11.28
N SER A 77 -6.82 11.19 -11.75
CA SER A 77 -6.83 12.46 -11.03
C SER A 77 -7.96 13.37 -11.50
N LEU A 78 -8.68 13.97 -10.56
CA LEU A 78 -9.67 15.03 -10.77
C LEU A 78 -9.23 16.29 -10.04
N PHE A 79 -9.64 17.46 -10.53
CA PHE A 79 -9.35 18.74 -9.91
C PHE A 79 -10.67 19.45 -9.61
N LEU A 80 -10.90 19.79 -8.34
CA LEU A 80 -12.12 20.45 -7.87
C LEU A 80 -11.80 21.69 -7.06
N ALA A 81 -12.79 22.56 -6.88
CA ALA A 81 -12.69 23.67 -5.93
C ALA A 81 -12.55 23.14 -4.49
N LYS A 82 -11.69 23.79 -3.69
CA LYS A 82 -11.35 23.40 -2.31
C LYS A 82 -12.55 23.39 -1.34
N GLN A 83 -13.57 24.18 -1.65
CA GLN A 83 -14.81 24.27 -0.89
C GLN A 83 -15.85 23.19 -1.24
N ALA A 84 -15.51 22.23 -2.10
CA ALA A 84 -16.42 21.13 -2.42
C ALA A 84 -16.70 20.26 -1.18
N ASN A 85 -17.99 20.06 -0.87
CA ASN A 85 -18.41 19.12 0.17
C ASN A 85 -18.04 17.68 -0.25
N GLN A 86 -17.75 16.83 0.75
CA GLN A 86 -17.50 15.39 0.61
C GLN A 86 -18.56 14.66 -0.22
N ASP A 87 -19.84 15.02 -0.10
CA ASP A 87 -20.90 14.40 -0.91
C ASP A 87 -20.77 14.69 -2.41
N ILE A 88 -20.34 15.91 -2.75
CA ILE A 88 -20.12 16.33 -4.15
C ILE A 88 -18.92 15.58 -4.71
N ILE A 89 -17.84 15.51 -3.93
CA ILE A 89 -16.63 14.75 -4.26
C ILE A 89 -17.00 13.30 -4.55
N TYR A 90 -17.71 12.65 -3.63
CA TYR A 90 -18.10 11.25 -3.77
C TYR A 90 -18.95 11.02 -5.03
N ARG A 91 -19.96 11.86 -5.29
CA ARG A 91 -20.80 11.73 -6.50
C ARG A 91 -19.98 11.85 -7.79
N GLN A 92 -19.01 12.76 -7.84
CA GLN A 92 -18.15 12.94 -9.01
C GLN A 92 -17.22 11.74 -9.19
N ILE A 93 -16.66 11.19 -8.11
CA ILE A 93 -15.89 9.94 -8.15
C ILE A 93 -16.73 8.82 -8.75
N ILE A 94 -17.97 8.62 -8.26
CA ILE A 94 -18.87 7.60 -8.78
C ILE A 94 -19.19 7.81 -10.26
N GLN A 95 -19.42 9.06 -10.69
CA GLN A 95 -19.66 9.38 -12.09
C GLN A 95 -18.46 9.04 -12.97
N VAL A 96 -17.25 9.40 -12.53
CA VAL A 96 -16.00 9.11 -13.26
C VAL A 96 -15.78 7.61 -13.37
N LEU A 97 -15.95 6.86 -12.28
CA LEU A 97 -15.84 5.40 -12.30
C LEU A 97 -16.81 4.77 -13.31
N LYS A 98 -18.06 5.22 -13.37
CA LYS A 98 -19.08 4.71 -14.31
C LYS A 98 -18.78 5.06 -15.77
N GLN A 99 -18.12 6.18 -16.03
CA GLN A 99 -17.83 6.64 -17.39
C GLN A 99 -16.54 6.04 -17.97
N GLU A 100 -15.54 5.84 -17.12
CA GLU A 100 -14.19 5.46 -17.56
C GLU A 100 -13.93 3.94 -17.46
N LEU A 101 -14.56 3.25 -16.51
CA LEU A 101 -14.33 1.82 -16.33
C LEU A 101 -15.35 0.99 -17.13
N PRO A 102 -14.90 0.01 -17.95
CA PRO A 102 -15.78 -0.84 -18.74
C PRO A 102 -16.37 -2.00 -17.91
N ILE A 103 -16.65 -1.76 -16.62
CA ILE A 103 -17.17 -2.74 -15.67
C ILE A 103 -18.12 -2.06 -14.68
N ALA A 104 -19.03 -2.85 -14.11
CA ALA A 104 -20.02 -2.35 -13.16
C ALA A 104 -19.35 -1.88 -11.85
N LEU A 105 -19.96 -0.89 -11.19
CA LEU A 105 -19.43 -0.33 -9.93
C LEU A 105 -19.41 -1.40 -8.81
N GLU A 106 -20.34 -2.35 -8.87
CA GLU A 106 -20.46 -3.46 -7.94
C GLU A 106 -19.29 -4.45 -8.06
N GLU A 107 -18.56 -4.43 -9.18
CA GLU A 107 -17.43 -5.32 -9.48
C GLU A 107 -16.06 -4.70 -9.12
N ILE A 108 -16.05 -3.50 -8.55
CA ILE A 108 -14.81 -2.81 -8.14
C ILE A 108 -14.77 -2.50 -6.65
N TYR A 109 -13.57 -2.58 -6.09
CA TYR A 109 -13.20 -1.80 -4.92
C TYR A 109 -12.62 -0.48 -5.42
N PHE A 110 -12.91 0.61 -4.74
CA PHE A 110 -12.26 1.89 -5.00
C PHE A 110 -11.97 2.62 -3.70
N ASP A 111 -10.94 3.45 -3.74
CA ASP A 111 -10.54 4.36 -2.68
C ASP A 111 -10.10 5.68 -3.31
N TYR A 112 -9.95 6.74 -2.53
CA TYR A 112 -9.50 8.02 -3.03
C TYR A 112 -8.70 8.81 -2.00
N LEU A 113 -7.74 9.58 -2.51
CA LEU A 113 -6.95 10.53 -1.73
C LEU A 113 -7.30 11.96 -2.17
N ILE A 114 -7.53 12.86 -1.20
CA ILE A 114 -7.70 14.28 -1.44
C ILE A 114 -6.40 14.99 -1.06
N GLU A 115 -5.81 15.69 -2.03
CA GLU A 115 -4.56 16.43 -1.85
C GLU A 115 -4.81 17.92 -2.11
N PRO A 116 -4.55 18.80 -1.12
CA PRO A 116 -4.63 20.23 -1.34
C PRO A 116 -3.53 20.66 -2.32
N ILE A 117 -3.88 21.53 -3.27
CA ILE A 117 -2.89 22.13 -4.16
C ILE A 117 -2.42 23.44 -3.52
N THR A 118 -1.13 23.50 -3.19
CA THR A 118 -0.49 24.70 -2.64
C THR A 118 -0.74 25.89 -3.58
N GLU A 119 -1.04 27.06 -3.02
CA GLU A 119 -1.29 28.30 -3.77
C GLU A 119 -2.51 28.30 -4.71
N SER A 120 -3.42 27.32 -4.56
CA SER A 120 -4.64 27.22 -5.34
C SER A 120 -5.88 27.01 -4.45
N ASP A 121 -7.03 27.55 -4.89
CA ASP A 121 -8.35 27.22 -4.34
C ASP A 121 -8.89 25.89 -4.90
N SER A 122 -7.98 24.97 -5.25
CA SER A 122 -8.32 23.66 -5.77
C SER A 122 -7.73 22.52 -4.93
N VAL A 123 -8.38 21.38 -5.02
CA VAL A 123 -7.94 20.10 -4.48
C VAL A 123 -7.80 19.12 -5.64
N ARG A 124 -6.76 18.31 -5.60
CA ARG A 124 -6.66 17.12 -6.44
C ARG A 124 -7.29 15.95 -5.71
N ILE A 125 -8.08 15.16 -6.42
CA ILE A 125 -8.58 13.89 -5.95
C ILE A 125 -7.95 12.81 -6.81
N VAL A 126 -7.19 11.90 -6.19
CA VAL A 126 -6.64 10.73 -6.86
C VAL A 126 -7.52 9.54 -6.53
N ILE A 127 -8.19 8.99 -7.53
CA ILE A 127 -9.08 7.83 -7.42
C ILE A 127 -8.26 6.58 -7.74
N TYR A 128 -8.42 5.55 -6.92
CA TYR A 128 -7.85 4.22 -7.12
C TYR A 128 -8.98 3.21 -7.30
N ALA A 129 -8.90 2.33 -8.29
CA ALA A 129 -9.88 1.26 -8.46
C ALA A 129 -9.19 -0.08 -8.73
N LEU A 130 -9.76 -1.14 -8.16
CA LEU A 130 -9.28 -2.52 -8.27
C LEU A 130 -10.46 -3.46 -8.51
N ARG A 131 -10.32 -4.38 -9.47
CA ARG A 131 -11.37 -5.38 -9.72
C ARG A 131 -11.50 -6.33 -8.54
N LYS A 132 -12.74 -6.60 -8.11
CA LYS A 132 -13.00 -7.51 -6.98
C LYS A 132 -12.52 -8.93 -7.26
N ASN A 133 -12.69 -9.42 -8.48
CA ASN A 133 -12.25 -10.77 -8.86
C ASN A 133 -10.73 -10.99 -8.68
N PHE A 134 -9.92 -9.95 -8.84
CA PHE A 134 -8.49 -9.97 -8.59
C PHE A 134 -8.18 -9.82 -7.10
N ALA A 135 -8.89 -8.94 -6.39
CA ALA A 135 -8.65 -8.66 -4.98
C ALA A 135 -9.12 -9.78 -4.03
N GLN A 136 -10.25 -10.42 -4.34
CA GLN A 136 -10.91 -11.40 -3.47
C GLN A 136 -10.02 -12.59 -3.08
N PRO A 137 -9.26 -13.23 -4.00
CA PRO A 137 -8.33 -14.30 -3.63
C PRO A 137 -7.22 -13.86 -2.65
N LEU A 138 -6.94 -12.56 -2.58
CA LEU A 138 -5.91 -11.98 -1.71
C LEU A 138 -6.47 -11.62 -0.33
N MET A 139 -7.79 -11.47 -0.21
CA MET A 139 -8.47 -11.19 1.05
C MET A 139 -8.54 -12.47 1.88
N LEU A 140 -7.93 -12.43 3.07
CA LEU A 140 -8.00 -13.52 4.03
C LEU A 140 -9.11 -13.26 5.05
N ASN A 141 -9.46 -14.26 5.87
CA ASN A 141 -10.45 -14.08 6.94
C ASN A 141 -9.98 -13.12 8.05
N THR A 142 -8.69 -12.77 8.03
CA THR A 142 -8.07 -11.77 8.90
C THR A 142 -8.06 -10.39 8.23
N SER A 143 -8.05 -9.32 9.03
CA SER A 143 -7.94 -7.94 8.55
C SER A 143 -6.84 -7.80 7.48
N THR A 144 -7.23 -7.56 6.24
CA THR A 144 -6.32 -7.48 5.09
C THR A 144 -6.39 -6.10 4.44
N ILE A 145 -5.23 -5.49 4.23
CA ILE A 145 -5.05 -4.24 3.49
C ILE A 145 -4.33 -4.58 2.18
N LEU A 146 -4.84 -4.05 1.07
CA LEU A 146 -4.17 -4.13 -0.22
C LEU A 146 -3.49 -2.79 -0.48
N ASP A 147 -2.18 -2.81 -0.68
CA ASP A 147 -1.37 -1.62 -0.97
C ASP A 147 -0.68 -1.77 -2.33
N CYS A 148 -0.23 -0.67 -2.93
CA CYS A 148 0.52 -0.67 -4.18
C CYS A 148 1.94 -1.21 -3.95
N GLU A 149 2.40 -2.15 -4.78
CA GLU A 149 3.75 -2.73 -4.70
C GLU A 149 4.86 -1.66 -4.71
N LEU A 150 4.64 -0.56 -5.43
CA LEU A 150 5.64 0.52 -5.52
C LEU A 150 5.71 1.34 -4.24
N HIS A 151 4.58 1.60 -3.58
CA HIS A 151 4.59 2.27 -2.28
C HIS A 151 5.22 1.37 -1.22
N CYS A 152 4.96 0.07 -1.26
CA CYS A 152 5.68 -0.90 -0.44
C CYS A 152 7.19 -0.84 -0.71
N ALA A 153 7.62 -0.98 -1.97
CA ALA A 153 9.03 -0.93 -2.33
C ALA A 153 9.69 0.38 -1.86
N GLN A 154 9.03 1.53 -2.04
CA GLN A 154 9.52 2.82 -1.57
C GLN A 154 9.77 2.83 -0.05
N ARG A 155 8.79 2.37 0.75
CA ARG A 155 8.94 2.31 2.22
C ARG A 155 10.07 1.37 2.63
N ALA A 156 10.21 0.22 1.99
CA ALA A 156 11.30 -0.70 2.26
C ALA A 156 12.67 -0.08 1.95
N LEU A 157 12.78 0.66 0.85
CA LEU A 157 14.04 1.29 0.45
C LEU A 157 14.43 2.43 1.38
N HIS A 158 13.48 3.27 1.77
CA HIS A 158 13.74 4.29 2.80
C HIS A 158 14.15 3.66 4.14
N PHE A 159 13.58 2.50 4.50
CA PHE A 159 13.95 1.79 5.71
C PHE A 159 15.37 1.18 5.65
N LEU A 160 15.72 0.56 4.52
CA LEU A 160 17.02 -0.08 4.33
C LEU A 160 18.16 0.93 4.09
N TYR A 161 17.83 2.09 3.52
CA TYR A 161 18.79 3.13 3.13
C TYR A 161 18.33 4.51 3.64
N PRO A 162 18.27 4.73 4.97
CA PRO A 162 17.72 5.96 5.55
C PRO A 162 18.51 7.23 5.19
N GLU A 163 19.79 7.08 4.86
CA GLU A 163 20.67 8.18 4.45
C GLU A 163 20.52 8.55 2.96
N SER A 164 19.74 7.77 2.19
CA SER A 164 19.51 8.05 0.78
C SER A 164 18.59 9.25 0.61
N THR A 165 19.03 10.22 -0.17
CA THR A 165 18.19 11.32 -0.69
C THR A 165 17.65 11.02 -2.09
N GLU A 166 17.97 9.84 -2.63
CA GLU A 166 17.48 9.45 -3.95
C GLU A 166 15.99 9.19 -3.91
N ASN A 167 15.26 9.70 -4.90
CA ASN A 167 13.87 9.33 -5.14
C ASN A 167 13.74 8.38 -6.33
N GLN A 168 14.84 7.76 -6.76
CA GLN A 168 14.92 6.95 -7.97
C GLN A 168 15.58 5.61 -7.64
N TYR A 169 14.88 4.52 -7.94
CA TYR A 169 15.29 3.18 -7.53
C TYR A 169 15.10 2.17 -8.65
N HIS A 170 15.93 1.13 -8.67
CA HIS A 170 15.73 0.02 -9.58
C HIS A 170 14.83 -1.05 -8.94
N PHE A 171 13.67 -1.30 -9.54
CA PHE A 171 12.68 -2.29 -9.07
C PHE A 171 12.11 -3.10 -10.24
N ARG A 172 12.19 -4.43 -10.14
CA ARG A 172 11.70 -5.39 -11.16
C ARG A 172 12.18 -5.07 -12.59
N GLY A 173 13.46 -4.75 -12.73
CA GLY A 173 14.07 -4.47 -14.04
C GLY A 173 13.76 -3.07 -14.60
N LYS A 174 13.03 -2.23 -13.86
CA LYS A 174 12.71 -0.86 -14.25
C LYS A 174 13.28 0.12 -13.26
N THR A 175 13.65 1.29 -13.74
CA THR A 175 13.98 2.41 -12.87
C THR A 175 12.70 3.19 -12.57
N VAL A 176 12.40 3.34 -11.29
CA VAL A 176 11.20 3.97 -10.75
C VAL A 176 11.61 5.24 -10.02
N GLN A 177 11.22 6.40 -10.55
CA GLN A 177 11.35 7.67 -9.85
C GLN A 177 10.03 7.98 -9.14
N PHE A 178 10.06 7.96 -7.81
CA PHE A 178 8.94 8.37 -6.97
C PHE A 178 8.84 9.88 -6.97
N LYS A 179 7.87 10.41 -7.73
CA LYS A 179 7.43 11.80 -7.57
C LYS A 179 6.23 11.84 -6.63
N ALA A 180 5.89 13.04 -6.19
CA ALA A 180 4.81 13.27 -5.24
C ALA A 180 3.43 12.76 -5.70
N HIS A 181 3.24 12.42 -6.99
CA HIS A 181 1.91 12.24 -7.57
C HIS A 181 1.77 10.94 -8.36
N GLU A 182 2.76 10.60 -9.19
CA GLU A 182 2.82 9.31 -9.88
C GLU A 182 4.29 8.87 -10.04
N PRO A 183 4.56 7.55 -9.95
CA PRO A 183 5.88 7.03 -10.25
C PRO A 183 6.18 7.19 -11.75
N ILE A 184 7.38 7.65 -12.07
CA ILE A 184 7.88 7.68 -13.45
C ILE A 184 8.74 6.45 -13.66
N PHE A 185 8.45 5.71 -14.74
CA PHE A 185 9.22 4.54 -15.14
C PHE A 185 10.18 4.91 -16.26
N SER A 186 11.42 4.42 -16.18
CA SER A 186 12.36 4.45 -17.28
C SER A 186 13.06 3.10 -17.44
N ASP A 187 13.40 2.78 -18.69
CA ASP A 187 14.18 1.58 -19.02
C ASP A 187 15.70 1.81 -18.84
N ILE A 188 16.10 3.03 -18.48
CA ILE A 188 17.49 3.39 -18.23
C ILE A 188 17.87 2.89 -16.83
N SER A 189 18.86 2.00 -16.75
CA SER A 189 19.39 1.49 -15.48
C SER A 189 20.16 2.58 -14.71
N GLN A 190 19.41 3.46 -14.04
CA GLN A 190 19.90 4.52 -13.14
C GLN A 190 19.17 4.47 -11.80
N GLY A 191 19.81 4.94 -10.73
CA GLY A 191 19.31 4.91 -9.35
C GLY A 191 19.88 3.76 -8.52
N LEU A 192 19.64 3.78 -7.21
CA LEU A 192 20.05 2.73 -6.27
C LEU A 192 19.68 1.33 -6.78
N GLY A 193 20.71 0.56 -7.11
CA GLY A 193 20.63 -0.85 -7.48
C GLY A 193 20.32 -1.68 -6.24
N VAL A 194 19.12 -2.23 -6.17
CA VAL A 194 18.70 -3.01 -5.02
C VAL A 194 19.00 -4.48 -5.27
N ASN A 195 20.00 -5.02 -4.57
CA ASN A 195 20.36 -6.45 -4.65
C ASN A 195 19.37 -7.37 -3.89
N ASN A 196 18.28 -6.80 -3.37
CA ASN A 196 17.30 -7.53 -2.60
C ASN A 196 16.19 -8.07 -3.51
N ASP A 197 15.67 -9.24 -3.13
CA ASP A 197 14.56 -9.87 -3.83
C ASP A 197 13.32 -8.95 -3.87
N PRO A 198 12.66 -8.76 -5.03
CA PRO A 198 11.46 -7.93 -5.12
C PRO A 198 10.32 -8.35 -4.19
N LEU A 199 10.19 -9.66 -3.89
CA LEU A 199 9.21 -10.13 -2.92
C LEU A 199 9.55 -9.68 -1.50
N TYR A 200 10.84 -9.71 -1.14
CA TYR A 200 11.28 -9.20 0.16
C TYR A 200 11.06 -7.70 0.29
N LEU A 201 11.42 -6.91 -0.72
CA LEU A 201 11.22 -5.45 -0.68
C LEU A 201 9.74 -5.09 -0.51
N THR A 202 8.87 -5.74 -1.27
CA THR A 202 7.43 -5.47 -1.20
C THR A 202 6.80 -5.99 0.09
N ALA A 203 7.26 -7.13 0.63
CA ALA A 203 6.81 -7.64 1.93
C ALA A 203 7.30 -6.75 3.08
N LEU A 204 8.58 -6.35 3.10
CA LEU A 204 9.12 -5.43 4.11
C LEU A 204 8.36 -4.10 4.10
N GLY A 205 8.15 -3.54 2.91
CA GLY A 205 7.39 -2.31 2.73
C GLY A 205 5.95 -2.41 3.21
N ALA A 206 5.30 -3.55 2.97
CA ALA A 206 3.97 -3.84 3.47
C ALA A 206 3.94 -3.97 5.00
N ALA A 207 4.96 -4.57 5.61
CA ALA A 207 5.09 -4.64 7.08
C ALA A 207 5.29 -3.26 7.74
N LEU A 208 5.84 -2.30 6.99
CA LEU A 208 6.07 -0.91 7.38
C LEU A 208 4.89 0.03 7.07
N TRP A 209 3.72 -0.50 6.71
CA TRP A 209 2.55 0.31 6.37
C TRP A 209 2.13 1.21 7.55
N SER A 210 1.83 2.49 7.30
CA SER A 210 1.50 3.48 8.34
C SER A 210 0.40 4.42 7.89
#